data_AF-A0A022QWX5-F1
#
_entry.id   AF-A0A022QWX5-F1
#
_cell.length_a   1.000
_cell.length_b   1.000
_cell.length_c   1.000
_cell.angle_alpha   90.00
_cell.angle_beta   90.00
_cell.angle_gamma   90.00
#
_symmetry.space_group_name_H-M   'P 1'
#
loop_
_entity.id
_entity.type
_entity.pdbx_description
1 polymer ?
#
loop_
_entity_poly.entity_id
_entity_poly.type
_entity_poly.pdbx_seq_one_letter_code
_entity_poly.pdbx_strand_id
1 'polypeptide(L)'
;MWGYYCHFTDSDETARINLFDFLNMGISLNEIWSVFKASDERFAELALHLEGARVLRQDPLECFIQFMCSSNNNIHRITKMVDFISSKGKFLGNVGGFDFFEFPTLDKLASVSEAELREAVLSVYACNDHSCLYLNRAKYIQGAITGLSTLPGVGPKVAACVALFSLDHTTPFPSILMSGWQIATRYPIPELAGTTLTPRVCSRVADAFVTKYGKYAGWAQTLLFISELPSQKSILPSSLWNTVEKSEIKLQIEVQEI
;
A
#
# COMPACT_ATOMS: atom_id res chain seq x y z
N MET A 1 0.57 4.65 8.86
CA MET A 1 1.33 4.57 7.59
C MET A 1 2.76 4.86 7.98
N TRP A 2 3.64 3.89 7.72
CA TRP A 2 4.99 3.82 8.29
C TRP A 2 5.95 4.55 7.37
N GLY A 3 6.78 5.44 7.91
CA GLY A 3 7.84 6.15 7.19
C GLY A 3 9.02 6.33 8.15
N TYR A 4 10.01 5.47 8.01
CA TYR A 4 11.17 5.29 8.89
C TYR A 4 12.48 5.62 8.20
N TYR A 5 12.48 5.77 6.87
CA TYR A 5 13.61 6.30 6.13
C TYR A 5 13.71 7.80 6.39
N CYS A 6 14.70 8.19 7.19
CA CYS A 6 14.94 9.58 7.54
C CYS A 6 16.03 10.16 6.65
N HIS A 7 15.71 11.24 5.93
CA HIS A 7 16.72 12.05 5.27
C HIS A 7 17.43 12.93 6.31
N PHE A 8 18.75 12.80 6.45
CA PHE A 8 19.57 13.70 7.25
C PHE A 8 20.12 14.84 6.41
N THR A 9 19.85 16.06 6.85
CA THR A 9 20.43 17.26 6.28
C THR A 9 20.49 18.34 7.34
N ASP A 10 21.57 19.11 7.35
CA ASP A 10 21.70 20.31 8.19
C ASP A 10 21.02 21.54 7.55
N SER A 11 20.38 21.37 6.39
CA SER A 11 19.70 22.41 5.64
C SER A 11 18.18 22.27 5.74
N ASP A 12 17.54 23.28 6.35
CA ASP A 12 16.08 23.39 6.40
C ASP A 12 15.44 23.36 5.00
N GLU A 13 16.11 23.95 4.01
CA GLU A 13 15.62 23.95 2.63
C GLU A 13 15.58 22.54 2.05
N THR A 14 16.66 21.77 2.23
CA THR A 14 16.73 20.38 1.78
C THR A 14 15.73 19.50 2.53
N ALA A 15 15.55 19.72 3.84
CA ALA A 15 14.56 19.00 4.63
C ALA A 15 13.14 19.27 4.11
N ARG A 16 12.83 20.53 3.79
CA ARG A 16 11.54 20.93 3.23
C ARG A 16 11.29 20.30 1.86
N ILE A 17 12.30 20.29 0.98
CA ILE A 17 12.21 19.65 -0.34
C ILE A 17 11.91 18.15 -0.20
N ASN A 18 12.65 17.45 0.66
CA ASN A 18 12.44 16.02 0.88
C ASN A 18 11.06 15.72 1.48
N LEU A 19 10.58 16.55 2.42
CA LEU A 19 9.25 16.43 2.98
C LEU A 19 8.16 16.66 1.92
N PHE A 20 8.33 17.66 1.07
CA PHE A 20 7.38 17.98 0.01
C PHE A 20 7.32 16.86 -1.04
N ASP A 21 8.46 16.26 -1.34
CA ASP A 21 8.56 15.10 -2.22
C ASP A 21 7.85 13.88 -1.61
N PHE A 22 8.16 13.56 -0.36
CA PHE A 22 7.56 12.44 0.38
C PHE A 22 6.03 12.54 0.46
N LEU A 23 5.50 13.76 0.66
CA LEU A 23 4.06 14.04 0.74
C LEU A 23 3.40 14.21 -0.65
N ASN A 24 4.12 14.07 -1.76
CA ASN A 24 3.63 14.34 -3.11
C ASN A 24 3.02 15.74 -3.25
N MET A 25 3.64 16.77 -2.66
CA MET A 25 3.10 18.14 -2.65
C MET A 25 3.12 18.83 -4.01
N GLY A 26 3.97 18.37 -4.94
CA GLY A 26 3.99 18.87 -6.33
C GLY A 26 2.74 18.52 -7.13
N ILE A 27 1.86 17.66 -6.60
CA ILE A 27 0.64 17.22 -7.27
C ILE A 27 -0.58 17.86 -6.58
N SER A 28 -1.40 18.55 -7.38
CA SER A 28 -2.61 19.22 -6.88
C SER A 28 -3.70 18.20 -6.52
N LEU A 29 -3.99 18.08 -5.22
CA LEU A 29 -5.04 17.19 -4.73
C LEU A 29 -6.42 17.63 -5.23
N ASN A 30 -6.64 18.95 -5.31
CA ASN A 30 -7.90 19.52 -5.79
C ASN A 30 -8.17 19.16 -7.25
N GLU A 31 -7.16 19.22 -8.12
CA GLU A 31 -7.29 18.83 -9.52
C GLU A 31 -7.62 17.34 -9.64
N ILE A 32 -6.87 16.49 -8.94
CA ILE A 32 -7.09 15.04 -8.96
C ILE A 32 -8.47 14.68 -8.43
N TRP A 33 -8.85 15.23 -7.27
CA TRP A 33 -10.13 14.92 -6.66
C TRP A 33 -11.30 15.49 -7.45
N SER A 34 -11.12 16.57 -8.21
CA SER A 34 -12.18 17.07 -9.10
C SER A 34 -12.60 15.99 -10.11
N VAL A 35 -11.63 15.29 -10.70
CA VAL A 35 -11.86 14.16 -11.60
C VAL A 35 -12.52 13.00 -10.85
N PHE A 36 -11.97 12.61 -9.69
CA PHE A 36 -12.50 11.46 -8.95
C PHE A 36 -13.95 11.67 -8.49
N LYS A 37 -14.27 12.85 -7.98
CA LYS A 37 -15.63 13.22 -7.53
C LYS A 37 -16.63 13.28 -8.68
N ALA A 38 -16.21 13.79 -9.84
CA ALA A 38 -17.06 13.83 -11.03
C ALA A 38 -17.35 12.42 -11.58
N SER A 39 -16.43 11.48 -11.39
CA SER A 39 -16.56 10.11 -11.87
C SER A 39 -17.24 9.14 -10.90
N ASP A 40 -17.31 9.48 -9.60
CA ASP A 40 -17.81 8.58 -8.56
C ASP A 40 -18.48 9.32 -7.39
N GLU A 41 -19.79 9.15 -7.25
CA GLU A 41 -20.59 9.73 -6.16
C GLU A 41 -20.14 9.27 -4.77
N ARG A 42 -19.81 7.99 -4.60
CA ARG A 42 -19.29 7.47 -3.32
C ARG A 42 -17.95 8.12 -2.98
N PHE A 43 -17.08 8.30 -3.98
CA PHE A 43 -15.83 9.01 -3.76
C PHE A 43 -16.10 10.47 -3.34
N ALA A 44 -17.08 11.13 -3.96
CA ALA A 44 -17.47 12.49 -3.60
C ALA A 44 -17.94 12.61 -2.15
N GLU A 45 -18.71 11.66 -1.65
CA GLU A 45 -19.13 11.61 -0.25
C GLU A 45 -17.95 11.37 0.70
N LEU A 46 -17.08 10.39 0.38
CA LEU A 46 -15.89 10.08 1.19
C LEU A 46 -14.91 11.25 1.25
N ALA A 47 -14.77 12.00 0.16
CA ALA A 47 -13.85 13.14 0.07
C ALA A 47 -14.16 14.26 1.07
N LEU A 48 -15.41 14.37 1.55
CA LEU A 48 -15.82 15.35 2.56
C LEU A 48 -15.24 15.04 3.95
N HIS A 49 -14.87 13.78 4.21
CA HIS A 49 -14.41 13.31 5.51
C HIS A 49 -12.92 12.95 5.53
N LEU A 50 -12.33 12.73 4.36
CA LEU A 50 -10.93 12.30 4.22
C LEU A 50 -10.03 13.41 3.67
N GLU A 51 -10.45 14.68 3.79
CA GLU A 51 -9.75 15.84 3.23
C GLU A 51 -8.24 15.83 3.54
N GLY A 52 -7.44 16.09 2.52
CA GLY A 52 -5.98 16.11 2.64
C GLY A 52 -5.32 14.73 2.57
N ALA A 53 -6.08 13.64 2.47
CA ALA A 53 -5.51 12.31 2.31
C ALA A 53 -4.74 12.17 0.98
N ARG A 54 -3.44 11.86 1.10
CA ARG A 54 -2.49 11.74 -0.01
C ARG A 54 -1.79 10.40 0.00
N VAL A 55 -1.40 9.94 -1.17
CA VAL A 55 -0.48 8.81 -1.34
C VAL A 55 0.93 9.34 -1.10
N LEU A 56 1.70 8.68 -0.22
CA LEU A 56 3.10 9.03 0.06
C LEU A 56 4.02 8.48 -1.04
N ARG A 57 5.14 9.18 -1.26
CA ARG A 57 6.26 8.76 -2.10
C ARG A 57 7.38 8.24 -1.19
N GLN A 58 7.32 6.96 -0.86
CA GLN A 58 8.23 6.33 0.10
C GLN A 58 9.57 5.95 -0.53
N ASP A 59 10.61 5.76 0.29
CA ASP A 59 11.86 5.16 -0.17
C ASP A 59 11.64 3.72 -0.68
N PRO A 60 12.21 3.32 -1.83
CA PRO A 60 11.97 1.99 -2.40
C PRO A 60 12.38 0.81 -1.54
N LEU A 61 13.48 0.92 -0.79
CA LEU A 61 13.92 -0.17 0.07
C LEU A 61 12.95 -0.33 1.24
N GLU A 62 12.62 0.77 1.90
CA GLU A 62 11.67 0.75 3.00
C GLU A 62 10.31 0.22 2.53
N CYS A 63 9.75 0.82 1.49
CA CYS A 63 8.46 0.44 0.92
C CYS A 63 8.42 -1.05 0.55
N PHE A 64 9.48 -1.54 -0.09
CA PHE A 64 9.62 -2.95 -0.42
C PHE A 64 9.52 -3.85 0.82
N ILE A 65 10.34 -3.59 1.85
CA ILE A 65 10.36 -4.41 3.06
C ILE A 65 9.01 -4.34 3.80
N GLN A 66 8.38 -3.17 3.87
CA GLN A 66 7.05 -3.01 4.47
C GLN A 66 6.00 -3.89 3.76
N PHE A 67 5.99 -3.89 2.42
CA PHE A 67 5.03 -4.70 1.66
C PHE A 67 5.37 -6.19 1.68
N MET A 68 6.64 -6.57 1.80
CA MET A 68 7.03 -7.96 2.07
C MET A 68 6.45 -8.45 3.39
N CYS A 69 6.48 -7.63 4.44
CA CYS A 69 5.86 -7.93 5.73
C CYS A 69 4.33 -8.02 5.66
N SER A 70 3.70 -7.42 4.64
CA SER A 70 2.24 -7.36 4.47
C SER A 70 1.59 -8.63 3.93
N SER A 71 2.39 -9.55 3.36
CA SER A 71 1.86 -10.77 2.75
C SER A 71 1.20 -11.67 3.78
N ASN A 72 -0.09 -11.95 3.59
CA ASN A 72 -0.92 -12.77 4.49
C ASN A 72 -0.90 -12.31 5.96
N ASN A 73 -1.06 -11.01 6.19
CA ASN A 73 -0.87 -10.40 7.49
C ASN A 73 -1.89 -9.29 7.80
N ASN A 74 -1.96 -8.85 9.05
CA ASN A 74 -2.81 -7.72 9.48
C ASN A 74 -1.97 -6.50 9.86
N ILE A 75 -2.58 -5.32 9.84
CA ILE A 75 -1.88 -4.04 10.06
C ILE A 75 -1.09 -4.05 11.38
N HIS A 76 -1.65 -4.55 12.48
CA HIS A 76 -0.96 -4.59 13.78
C HIS A 76 0.30 -5.45 13.77
N ARG A 77 0.28 -6.61 13.09
CA ARG A 77 1.45 -7.48 13.02
C ARG A 77 2.48 -6.97 12.02
N ILE A 78 2.05 -6.39 10.89
CA ILE A 78 2.93 -5.69 9.94
C ILE A 78 3.70 -4.59 10.66
N THR A 79 3.00 -3.78 11.46
CA THR A 79 3.58 -2.72 12.30
C THR A 79 4.73 -3.24 13.14
N LYS A 80 4.46 -4.26 13.97
CA LYS A 80 5.48 -4.84 14.86
C LYS A 80 6.70 -5.37 14.10
N MET A 81 6.48 -5.99 12.93
CA MET A 81 7.57 -6.49 12.10
C MET A 81 8.42 -5.35 11.54
N VAL A 82 7.78 -4.30 11.03
CA VAL A 82 8.49 -3.13 10.49
C VAL A 82 9.21 -2.37 11.61
N ASP A 83 8.63 -2.24 12.80
CA ASP A 83 9.26 -1.61 13.97
C ASP A 83 10.51 -2.39 14.40
N PHE A 84 10.41 -3.73 14.44
CA PHE A 84 11.56 -4.59 14.73
C PHE A 84 12.68 -4.40 13.70
N ILE A 85 12.35 -4.41 12.41
CA ILE A 85 13.33 -4.22 11.34
C ILE A 85 13.99 -2.84 11.46
N SER A 86 13.17 -1.80 11.67
CA SER A 86 13.64 -0.42 11.83
C SER A 86 14.57 -0.29 13.03
N SER A 87 14.31 -1.01 14.13
CA SER A 87 15.19 -1.03 15.32
C SER A 87 16.60 -1.58 15.07
N LYS A 88 16.82 -2.30 13.95
CA LYS A 88 18.16 -2.77 13.54
C LYS A 88 18.98 -1.67 12.85
N GLY A 89 18.35 -0.56 12.50
CA GLY A 89 18.98 0.62 11.93
C GLY A 89 19.66 1.51 12.98
N LYS A 90 20.03 2.73 12.55
CA LYS A 90 20.73 3.68 13.42
C LYS A 90 19.72 4.39 14.32
N PHE A 91 19.93 4.35 15.64
CA PHE A 91 19.10 5.11 16.57
C PHE A 91 19.28 6.63 16.36
N LEU A 92 18.16 7.34 16.29
CA LEU A 92 18.10 8.78 15.98
C LEU A 92 17.76 9.62 17.19
N GLY A 93 16.93 9.08 18.08
CA GLY A 93 16.49 9.77 19.27
C GLY A 93 15.14 9.28 19.75
N ASN A 94 14.69 9.89 20.84
CA ASN A 94 13.39 9.64 21.43
C ASN A 94 12.53 10.89 21.32
N VAL A 95 11.29 10.76 20.84
CA VAL A 95 10.30 11.84 20.81
C VAL A 95 9.00 11.33 21.42
N GLY A 96 8.55 11.96 22.51
CA GLY A 96 7.29 11.61 23.16
C GLY A 96 7.25 10.17 23.71
N GLY A 97 8.40 9.60 24.10
CA GLY A 97 8.49 8.22 24.58
C GLY A 97 8.61 7.17 23.47
N PHE A 98 8.68 7.59 22.20
CA PHE A 98 8.91 6.69 21.07
C PHE A 98 10.35 6.80 20.59
N ASP A 99 11.00 5.65 20.43
CA ASP A 99 12.35 5.55 19.87
C ASP A 99 12.27 5.54 18.34
N PHE A 100 13.05 6.41 17.72
CA PHE A 100 13.14 6.53 16.27
C PHE A 100 14.48 6.00 15.77
N PHE A 101 14.42 5.25 14.69
CA PHE A 101 15.56 4.65 14.03
C PHE A 101 15.51 4.98 12.55
N GLU A 102 16.66 5.26 11.96
CA GLU A 102 16.82 5.31 10.51
C GLU A 102 16.66 3.91 9.95
N PHE A 103 15.87 3.74 8.89
CA PHE A 103 15.66 2.44 8.29
C PHE A 103 16.99 1.77 7.89
N PRO A 104 17.21 0.48 8.23
CA PRO A 104 18.49 -0.19 8.01
C PRO A 104 18.85 -0.28 6.51
N THR A 105 20.15 -0.14 6.21
CA THR A 105 20.68 -0.40 4.88
C THR A 105 20.59 -1.88 4.53
N LEU A 106 20.69 -2.20 3.24
CA LEU A 106 20.72 -3.58 2.76
C LEU A 106 21.87 -4.39 3.38
N ASP A 107 23.06 -3.79 3.51
CA ASP A 107 24.21 -4.44 4.16
C ASP A 107 23.92 -4.76 5.62
N LYS A 108 23.24 -3.83 6.32
CA LYS A 108 22.85 -4.05 7.70
C LYS A 108 21.82 -5.17 7.82
N LEU A 109 20.81 -5.19 6.95
CA LEU A 109 19.80 -6.25 6.89
C LEU A 109 20.42 -7.62 6.58
N ALA A 110 21.38 -7.68 5.65
CA ALA A 110 22.09 -8.91 5.30
C ALA A 110 22.94 -9.47 6.46
N SER A 111 23.34 -8.62 7.41
CA SER A 111 24.06 -9.03 8.61
C SER A 111 23.17 -9.53 9.76
N VAL A 112 21.84 -9.37 9.66
CA VAL A 112 20.89 -9.86 10.67
C VAL A 112 20.74 -11.37 10.52
N SER A 113 20.75 -12.11 11.63
CA SER A 113 20.65 -13.57 11.56
C SER A 113 19.29 -14.02 11.03
N GLU A 114 19.27 -15.16 10.31
CA GLU A 114 18.02 -15.75 9.83
C GLU A 114 17.03 -16.05 10.98
N ALA A 115 17.54 -16.44 12.15
CA ALA A 115 16.71 -16.68 13.34
C ALA A 115 15.96 -15.42 13.78
N GLU A 116 16.64 -14.27 13.82
CA GLU A 116 16.03 -12.97 14.12
C GLU A 116 15.06 -12.51 13.03
N LEU A 117 15.35 -12.77 11.75
CA LEU A 117 14.47 -12.40 10.64
C LEU A 117 13.21 -13.27 10.56
N ARG A 118 13.29 -14.53 10.99
CA ARG A 118 12.13 -15.44 11.08
C ARG A 118 11.10 -14.95 12.10
N GLU A 119 11.52 -14.32 13.19
CA GLU A 119 10.60 -13.67 14.14
C GLU A 119 9.84 -12.51 13.48
N ALA A 120 10.48 -11.81 12.55
CA ALA A 120 9.85 -10.78 11.71
C ALA A 120 9.14 -11.33 10.46
N VAL A 121 8.91 -12.65 10.36
CA VAL A 121 8.35 -13.38 9.18
C VAL A 121 8.98 -12.95 7.84
N LEU A 122 10.20 -12.42 7.86
CA LEU A 122 11.06 -12.45 6.71
C LEU A 122 11.64 -13.86 6.67
N SER A 123 10.88 -14.79 6.09
CA SER A 123 11.47 -16.04 5.62
C SER A 123 12.44 -15.67 4.52
N VAL A 124 13.68 -15.36 4.90
CA VAL A 124 14.89 -15.35 4.09
C VAL A 124 14.63 -15.07 2.61
N TYR A 125 14.65 -13.81 2.24
CA TYR A 125 15.39 -13.51 1.03
C TYR A 125 16.75 -13.10 1.53
N ALA A 126 17.61 -14.11 1.65
CA ALA A 126 19.03 -13.92 1.60
C ALA A 126 19.25 -12.91 0.48
N CYS A 127 19.59 -11.70 0.88
CA CYS A 127 20.03 -10.64 -0.01
C CYS A 127 21.34 -11.12 -0.60
N ASN A 128 21.26 -12.06 -1.53
CA ASN A 128 22.34 -12.34 -2.44
C ASN A 128 22.53 -11.03 -3.21
N ASP A 129 23.78 -10.66 -3.48
CA ASP A 129 24.22 -9.39 -4.08
C ASP A 129 23.26 -8.87 -5.20
N HIS A 130 22.71 -9.79 -6.00
CA HIS A 130 21.72 -9.53 -7.04
C HIS A 130 20.43 -8.81 -6.58
N SER A 131 19.79 -9.21 -5.48
CA SER A 131 18.50 -8.64 -5.05
C SER A 131 18.64 -7.18 -4.59
N CYS A 132 19.75 -6.86 -3.92
CA CYS A 132 20.15 -5.50 -3.52
C CYS A 132 20.40 -4.60 -4.72
N LEU A 133 21.11 -5.13 -5.72
CA LEU A 133 21.36 -4.47 -7.00
C LEU A 133 20.07 -4.18 -7.77
N TYR A 134 19.08 -5.07 -7.74
CA TYR A 134 17.78 -4.84 -8.39
C TYR A 134 16.94 -3.76 -7.71
N LEU A 135 16.90 -3.70 -6.37
CA LEU A 135 16.19 -2.62 -5.65
C LEU A 135 16.78 -1.24 -5.95
N ASN A 136 18.11 -1.13 -6.01
CA ASN A 136 18.79 0.11 -6.40
C ASN A 136 18.54 0.50 -7.87
N ARG A 137 18.35 -0.50 -8.76
CA ARG A 137 18.07 -0.27 -10.19
C ARG A 137 16.59 -0.09 -10.52
N ALA A 138 15.68 -0.62 -9.69
CA ALA A 138 14.22 -0.58 -9.91
C ALA A 138 13.67 0.85 -9.94
N LYS A 139 14.37 1.81 -9.33
CA LYS A 139 14.13 3.26 -9.47
C LYS A 139 14.05 3.74 -10.93
N TYR A 140 14.61 3.00 -11.89
CA TYR A 140 14.78 3.44 -13.28
C TYR A 140 14.18 2.50 -14.34
N ILE A 141 13.43 1.46 -13.95
CA ILE A 141 13.00 0.41 -14.90
C ILE A 141 11.53 0.58 -15.30
N GLN A 142 11.30 0.90 -16.58
CA GLN A 142 10.07 0.56 -17.29
C GLN A 142 9.93 -0.97 -17.32
N GLY A 143 9.22 -1.53 -16.33
CA GLY A 143 9.21 -2.97 -16.03
C GLY A 143 9.50 -3.31 -14.57
N ALA A 144 9.52 -2.32 -13.67
CA ALA A 144 9.71 -2.49 -12.23
C ALA A 144 8.89 -3.64 -11.63
N ILE A 145 7.65 -3.84 -12.05
CA ILE A 145 6.82 -4.96 -11.55
C ILE A 145 7.34 -6.31 -11.99
N THR A 146 7.69 -6.46 -13.27
CA THR A 146 8.26 -7.70 -13.80
C THR A 146 9.59 -8.00 -13.09
N GLY A 147 10.45 -6.98 -12.95
CA GLY A 147 11.73 -7.11 -12.24
C GLY A 147 11.59 -7.37 -10.75
N LEU A 148 10.61 -6.80 -10.07
CA LEU A 148 10.33 -7.07 -8.67
C LEU A 148 9.74 -8.48 -8.51
N SER A 149 8.86 -8.92 -9.41
CA SER A 149 8.20 -10.23 -9.32
C SER A 149 9.13 -11.42 -9.61
N THR A 150 10.33 -11.19 -10.16
CA THR A 150 11.37 -12.24 -10.24
C THR A 150 12.08 -12.46 -8.91
N LEU A 151 11.98 -11.50 -7.99
CA LEU A 151 12.54 -11.67 -6.66
C LEU A 151 11.74 -12.75 -5.94
N PRO A 152 12.43 -13.71 -5.30
CA PRO A 152 11.76 -14.76 -4.57
C PRO A 152 10.86 -14.13 -3.48
N GLY A 153 9.64 -14.66 -3.33
CA GLY A 153 8.61 -14.15 -2.41
C GLY A 153 7.86 -12.91 -2.82
N VAL A 154 8.29 -12.24 -3.89
CA VAL A 154 7.62 -11.06 -4.38
C VAL A 154 6.56 -11.50 -5.36
N GLY A 155 5.33 -11.59 -4.87
CA GLY A 155 4.17 -11.77 -5.73
C GLY A 155 3.83 -10.48 -6.50
N PRO A 156 3.00 -10.57 -7.56
CA PRO A 156 2.53 -9.42 -8.32
C PRO A 156 1.89 -8.32 -7.47
N LYS A 157 1.29 -8.67 -6.32
CA LYS A 157 0.68 -7.72 -5.38
C LYS A 157 1.73 -6.82 -4.72
N VAL A 158 2.79 -7.42 -4.15
CA VAL A 158 3.87 -6.67 -3.49
C VAL A 158 4.55 -5.77 -4.50
N ALA A 159 4.90 -6.31 -5.67
CA ALA A 159 5.53 -5.57 -6.76
C ALA A 159 4.70 -4.33 -7.16
N ALA A 160 3.38 -4.49 -7.26
CA ALA A 160 2.49 -3.40 -7.60
C ALA A 160 2.34 -2.35 -6.50
N CYS A 161 2.28 -2.75 -5.23
CA CYS A 161 2.27 -1.79 -4.12
C CYS A 161 3.55 -0.95 -4.10
N VAL A 162 4.71 -1.59 -4.25
CA VAL A 162 5.99 -0.86 -4.34
C VAL A 162 6.01 0.10 -5.52
N ALA A 163 5.49 -0.34 -6.68
CA ALA A 163 5.37 0.52 -7.85
C ALA A 163 4.50 1.77 -7.56
N LEU A 164 3.36 1.59 -6.89
CA LEU A 164 2.40 2.67 -6.58
C LEU A 164 2.89 3.64 -5.51
N PHE A 165 3.52 3.14 -4.45
CA PHE A 165 3.87 3.93 -3.26
C PHE A 165 5.31 4.44 -3.27
N SER A 166 6.12 4.06 -4.26
CA SER A 166 7.56 4.38 -4.25
C SER A 166 8.21 4.61 -5.62
N LEU A 167 7.67 4.03 -6.70
CA LEU A 167 8.27 4.12 -8.05
C LEU A 167 7.44 4.98 -9.02
N ASP A 168 6.64 5.91 -8.49
CA ASP A 168 5.87 6.91 -9.24
C ASP A 168 4.86 6.37 -10.26
N HIS A 169 4.49 5.09 -10.16
CA HIS A 169 3.39 4.56 -10.95
C HIS A 169 2.06 5.01 -10.35
N THR A 170 1.19 5.61 -11.16
CA THR A 170 -0.06 6.21 -10.68
C THR A 170 -1.31 5.39 -11.01
N THR A 171 -1.18 4.34 -11.82
CA THR A 171 -2.28 3.45 -12.22
C THR A 171 -2.39 2.24 -11.28
N PRO A 172 -3.61 1.76 -10.99
CA PRO A 172 -3.82 0.59 -10.16
C PRO A 172 -3.45 -0.64 -10.97
N PHE A 173 -2.58 -1.48 -10.42
CA PHE A 173 -2.28 -2.74 -11.06
C PHE A 173 -3.32 -3.80 -10.69
N PRO A 174 -3.61 -4.74 -11.62
CA PRO A 174 -4.53 -5.87 -11.43
C PRO A 174 -4.36 -6.61 -10.08
N SER A 175 -3.15 -6.67 -9.56
CA SER A 175 -2.79 -7.40 -8.35
C SER A 175 -3.07 -6.68 -7.02
N ILE A 176 -3.12 -5.34 -7.00
CA ILE A 176 -3.53 -4.56 -5.80
C ILE A 176 -5.05 -4.71 -5.58
N LEU A 177 -5.78 -4.97 -6.66
CA LEU A 177 -7.22 -5.20 -6.65
C LEU A 177 -7.61 -6.54 -6.02
N MET A 178 -6.67 -7.45 -5.71
CA MET A 178 -6.97 -8.66 -4.96
C MET A 178 -7.33 -8.34 -3.49
N SER A 179 -6.63 -7.40 -2.84
CA SER A 179 -6.95 -6.92 -1.48
C SER A 179 -8.16 -5.98 -1.45
N GLY A 180 -8.49 -5.36 -2.58
CA GLY A 180 -9.66 -4.52 -2.77
C GLY A 180 -10.79 -5.20 -3.53
N TRP A 181 -10.73 -6.52 -3.78
CA TRP A 181 -11.65 -7.20 -4.69
C TRP A 181 -13.09 -7.05 -4.26
N GLN A 182 -13.34 -7.20 -2.96
CA GLN A 182 -14.65 -6.99 -2.38
C GLN A 182 -15.14 -5.55 -2.53
N ILE A 183 -14.24 -4.56 -2.61
CA ILE A 183 -14.61 -3.15 -2.82
C ILE A 183 -14.92 -2.94 -4.31
N ALA A 184 -14.07 -3.46 -5.19
CA ALA A 184 -14.21 -3.36 -6.63
C ALA A 184 -15.52 -4.02 -7.13
N THR A 185 -15.87 -5.19 -6.59
CA THR A 185 -17.11 -5.91 -6.93
C THR A 185 -18.33 -5.41 -6.17
N ARG A 186 -18.20 -4.40 -5.30
CA ARG A 186 -19.35 -3.78 -4.63
C ARG A 186 -19.76 -2.46 -5.25
N TYR A 187 -18.80 -1.63 -5.66
CA TYR A 187 -19.11 -0.27 -6.14
C TYR A 187 -18.74 -0.03 -7.60
N PRO A 188 -17.46 -0.03 -8.00
CA PRO A 188 -17.12 0.35 -9.36
C PRO A 188 -17.53 -0.71 -10.40
N ILE A 189 -17.61 -1.99 -10.04
CA ILE A 189 -17.89 -3.09 -10.99
C ILE A 189 -18.71 -4.21 -10.31
N PRO A 190 -19.98 -3.95 -9.92
CA PRO A 190 -20.81 -4.91 -9.19
C PRO A 190 -21.11 -6.19 -9.98
N GLU A 191 -21.07 -6.12 -11.32
CA GLU A 191 -21.24 -7.24 -12.24
C GLU A 191 -20.21 -8.38 -12.07
N LEU A 192 -19.10 -8.13 -11.38
CA LEU A 192 -18.07 -9.14 -11.09
C LEU A 192 -18.24 -9.80 -9.70
N ALA A 193 -19.28 -9.43 -8.93
CA ALA A 193 -19.58 -10.07 -7.66
C ALA A 193 -19.83 -11.58 -7.85
N GLY A 194 -19.17 -12.40 -7.04
CA GLY A 194 -19.27 -13.87 -7.13
C GLY A 194 -18.40 -14.53 -8.21
N THR A 195 -17.67 -13.76 -9.03
CA THR A 195 -16.74 -14.33 -10.03
C THR A 195 -15.42 -14.75 -9.39
N THR A 196 -14.81 -15.83 -9.90
CA THR A 196 -13.49 -16.28 -9.47
C THR A 196 -12.43 -15.29 -9.90
N LEU A 197 -11.55 -14.95 -8.96
CA LEU A 197 -10.40 -14.08 -9.21
C LEU A 197 -9.45 -14.75 -10.22
N THR A 198 -9.36 -14.21 -11.43
CA THR A 198 -8.40 -14.65 -12.44
C THR A 198 -7.59 -13.46 -12.94
N PRO A 199 -6.36 -13.65 -13.46
CA PRO A 199 -5.55 -12.56 -14.00
C PRO A 199 -6.31 -11.69 -15.02
N ARG A 200 -7.11 -12.33 -15.88
CA ARG A 200 -7.93 -11.64 -16.89
C ARG A 200 -8.98 -10.72 -16.27
N VAL A 201 -9.63 -11.17 -15.20
CA VAL A 201 -10.65 -10.35 -14.52
C VAL A 201 -9.98 -9.22 -13.75
N CYS A 202 -8.84 -9.47 -13.12
CA CYS A 202 -8.05 -8.42 -12.48
C CYS A 202 -7.62 -7.32 -13.48
N SER A 203 -7.24 -7.67 -14.71
CA SER A 203 -6.95 -6.69 -15.76
C SER A 203 -8.18 -5.85 -16.13
N ARG A 204 -9.34 -6.48 -16.31
CA ARG A 204 -10.59 -5.75 -16.58
C ARG A 204 -10.93 -4.76 -15.48
N VAL A 205 -10.73 -5.14 -14.22
CA VAL A 205 -10.96 -4.24 -13.09
C VAL A 205 -9.99 -3.06 -13.12
N ALA A 206 -8.70 -3.30 -13.38
CA ALA A 206 -7.71 -2.24 -13.51
C ALA A 206 -8.08 -1.26 -14.64
N ASP A 207 -8.46 -1.76 -15.80
CA ASP A 207 -8.87 -0.94 -16.96
C ASP A 207 -10.11 -0.10 -16.63
N ALA A 208 -11.09 -0.66 -15.92
CA ALA A 208 -12.26 0.08 -15.47
C ALA A 208 -11.92 1.18 -14.47
N PHE A 209 -10.99 0.93 -13.53
CA PHE A 209 -10.49 1.96 -12.62
C PHE A 209 -9.76 3.08 -13.37
N VAL A 210 -8.91 2.75 -14.34
CA VAL A 210 -8.21 3.75 -15.17
C VAL A 210 -9.21 4.54 -16.02
N THR A 211 -10.23 3.88 -16.56
CA THR A 211 -11.30 4.55 -17.31
C THR A 211 -12.08 5.51 -16.43
N LYS A 212 -12.38 5.11 -15.18
CA LYS A 212 -13.18 5.90 -14.23
C LYS A 212 -12.40 7.07 -13.63
N TYR A 213 -11.19 6.83 -13.13
CA TYR A 213 -10.42 7.81 -12.35
C TYR A 213 -9.21 8.40 -13.11
N GLY A 214 -8.95 7.94 -14.33
CA GLY A 214 -7.89 8.47 -15.18
C GLY A 214 -6.48 8.14 -14.68
N LYS A 215 -5.55 9.09 -14.88
CA LYS A 215 -4.10 8.91 -14.64
C LYS A 215 -3.77 8.44 -13.23
N TYR A 216 -4.50 8.92 -12.22
CA TYR A 216 -4.22 8.66 -10.80
C TYR A 216 -5.14 7.58 -10.20
N ALA A 217 -5.67 6.68 -11.01
CA ALA A 217 -6.62 5.67 -10.55
C ALA A 217 -6.11 4.79 -9.39
N GLY A 218 -4.79 4.61 -9.23
CA GLY A 218 -4.23 3.90 -8.07
C GLY A 218 -4.36 4.67 -6.76
N TRP A 219 -4.38 6.00 -6.83
CA TRP A 219 -4.60 6.86 -5.67
C TRP A 219 -6.07 6.84 -5.24
N ALA A 220 -6.99 6.90 -6.21
CA ALA A 220 -8.42 6.71 -5.94
C ALA A 220 -8.68 5.36 -5.26
N GLN A 221 -8.11 4.28 -5.81
CA GLN A 221 -8.19 2.95 -5.24
C GLN A 221 -7.66 2.89 -3.80
N THR A 222 -6.54 3.56 -3.52
CA THR A 222 -5.97 3.61 -2.17
C THR A 222 -6.90 4.28 -1.17
N LEU A 223 -7.52 5.40 -1.55
CA LEU A 223 -8.45 6.12 -0.68
C LEU A 223 -9.73 5.31 -0.41
N LEU A 224 -10.30 4.70 -1.45
CA LEU A 224 -11.44 3.78 -1.32
C LEU A 224 -11.10 2.58 -0.43
N PHE A 225 -9.86 2.08 -0.48
CA PHE A 225 -9.43 1.01 0.41
C PHE A 225 -9.29 1.49 1.86
N ILE A 226 -8.68 2.65 2.07
CA ILE A 226 -8.49 3.23 3.41
C ILE A 226 -9.83 3.48 4.08
N SER A 227 -10.84 3.98 3.37
CA SER A 227 -12.18 4.23 3.93
C SER A 227 -12.85 2.99 4.51
N GLU A 228 -12.45 1.78 4.08
CA GLU A 228 -12.99 0.52 4.60
C GLU A 228 -12.28 0.01 5.86
N LEU A 229 -11.15 0.62 6.24
CA LEU A 229 -10.41 0.18 7.41
C LEU A 229 -11.24 0.46 8.68
N PRO A 230 -11.25 -0.47 9.66
CA PRO A 230 -11.99 -0.27 10.91
C PRO A 230 -11.64 1.04 11.63
N SER A 231 -10.40 1.51 11.49
CA SER A 231 -9.93 2.77 12.07
C SER A 231 -10.58 4.02 11.47
N GLN A 232 -11.13 3.95 10.25
CA GLN A 232 -11.81 5.09 9.63
C GLN A 232 -13.27 5.22 10.06
N LYS A 233 -13.84 4.21 10.72
CA LYS A 233 -15.20 4.27 11.24
C LYS A 233 -15.40 5.41 12.25
N SER A 234 -14.36 5.87 12.93
CA SER A 234 -14.46 7.01 13.85
C SER A 234 -14.61 8.37 13.15
N ILE A 235 -14.23 8.46 11.88
CA ILE A 235 -14.20 9.71 11.10
C ILE A 235 -15.35 9.74 10.08
N LEU A 236 -15.72 8.57 9.55
CA LEU A 236 -16.78 8.43 8.57
C LEU A 236 -18.16 8.32 9.25
N PRO A 237 -19.22 8.91 8.68
CA PRO A 237 -20.60 8.68 9.13
C PRO A 237 -21.02 7.22 8.89
N SER A 238 -21.95 6.73 9.72
CA SER A 238 -22.42 5.34 9.66
C SER A 238 -23.10 4.95 8.35
N SER A 239 -23.66 5.92 7.62
CA SER A 239 -24.20 5.72 6.26
C SER A 239 -23.12 5.34 5.23
N LEU A 240 -21.86 5.71 5.48
CA LEU A 240 -20.72 5.36 4.64
C LEU A 240 -20.01 4.10 5.12
N TRP A 241 -20.38 3.57 6.30
CA TRP A 241 -19.90 2.29 6.78
C TRP A 241 -20.54 1.16 5.99
N ASN A 242 -19.83 0.04 5.91
CA ASN A 242 -20.42 -1.20 5.41
C ASN A 242 -21.50 -1.72 6.38
N THR A 243 -22.78 -1.55 6.05
CA THR A 243 -23.87 -2.40 6.56
C THR A 243 -24.02 -3.63 5.68
N VAL A 244 -23.25 -4.67 5.98
CA VAL A 244 -23.76 -6.04 5.88
C VAL A 244 -23.30 -6.74 7.15
N GLU A 245 -24.26 -6.96 8.05
CA GLU A 245 -24.07 -7.85 9.18
C GLU A 245 -23.59 -9.21 8.68
N LYS A 246 -22.63 -9.81 9.38
CA LYS A 246 -22.20 -11.21 9.16
C LYS A 246 -23.33 -12.25 9.32
N SER A 247 -24.57 -11.84 9.57
CA SER A 247 -25.73 -12.69 9.88
C SER A 247 -26.40 -13.28 8.63
N GLU A 248 -26.47 -12.58 7.51
CA GLU A 248 -27.26 -13.03 6.34
C GLU A 248 -26.57 -14.09 5.48
N ILE A 249 -25.23 -14.17 5.50
CA ILE A 249 -24.50 -15.20 4.74
C ILE A 249 -24.64 -16.59 5.38
N LYS A 250 -24.92 -16.68 6.70
CA LYS A 250 -25.19 -17.97 7.35
C LYS A 250 -26.58 -18.52 7.01
N LEU A 251 -27.57 -17.65 6.85
CA LEU A 251 -28.96 -18.07 6.59
C LEU A 251 -29.18 -18.60 5.16
N GLN A 252 -28.32 -18.27 4.20
CA GLN A 252 -28.43 -18.86 2.85
C GLN A 252 -27.72 -20.22 2.71
N ILE A 253 -26.80 -20.56 3.62
CA ILE A 253 -26.11 -21.86 3.61
C ILE A 253 -26.97 -22.94 4.29
N GLU A 254 -27.78 -22.58 5.30
CA GLU A 254 -28.64 -23.54 6.01
C GLU A 254 -29.95 -23.90 5.27
N VAL A 255 -30.35 -23.15 4.23
CA VAL A 255 -31.61 -23.40 3.48
C VAL A 255 -31.40 -24.27 2.22
N GLN A 256 -30.15 -24.60 1.87
CA GLN A 256 -29.83 -25.49 0.74
C GLN A 256 -29.46 -26.93 1.15
N GLU A 257 -29.51 -27.26 2.45
CA GLU A 257 -29.33 -28.63 2.96
C GLU A 257 -30.61 -29.18 3.63
N ILE A 258 -31.74 -29.16 2.91
CA ILE A 258 -32.90 -30.04 3.14
C ILE A 258 -33.45 -30.52 1.80
#